data_AF-A0A959F7R1-F1
#
_entry.id   AF-A0A959F7R1-F1
#
_cell.length_a   1.000
_cell.length_b   1.000
_cell.length_c   1.000
_cell.angle_alpha   90.00
_cell.angle_beta   90.00
_cell.angle_gamma   90.00
#
_symmetry.space_group_name_H-M   'P 1'
#
loop_
_entity.id
_entity.type
_entity.pdbx_description
1 polymer ?
#
loop_
_entity_poly.entity_id
_entity_poly.type
_entity_poly.pdbx_seq_one_letter_code
_entity_poly.pdbx_strand_id
1 'polypeptide(L)'
;SAQNRWLMVNDQLEQEKADHYILNYQINQQNRTFRIEAYYKKYRDLVKFQTGSVYQPVAYSNSGDGYARGFDIFWRDNRSLPGVDYWISYSYLDTRRDYQDFPQAASPAFASRHNLSIVYKHFIPDIKSQVGFTYTYASGRPYNDPNEESFMAGRTPVYMDLSGNLSYLMRQNIIVHLSATNLLGRNHLFGYEYAAVADQNGLFPGRAIRPAAKRFLFLGVFITFSREAVLNQLPNL
;
A
#
# COMPACT_ATOMS: atom_id res chain seq x y z
N SER A 1 -15.57 -6.54 -14.29
CA SER A 1 -16.36 -5.48 -14.95
C SER A 1 -15.39 -4.63 -15.73
N ALA A 2 -15.40 -4.72 -17.06
CA ALA A 2 -14.70 -3.75 -17.90
C ALA A 2 -15.10 -2.36 -17.41
N GLN A 3 -14.13 -1.47 -17.17
CA GLN A 3 -14.48 -0.10 -16.79
C GLN A 3 -15.49 0.42 -17.83
N ASN A 4 -16.69 0.79 -17.36
CA ASN A 4 -17.87 1.12 -18.18
C ASN A 4 -17.55 2.10 -19.33
N ARG A 5 -16.50 2.90 -19.13
CA ARG A 5 -15.89 3.80 -20.12
C ARG A 5 -15.49 3.15 -21.45
N TRP A 6 -15.03 1.90 -21.47
CA TRP A 6 -14.62 1.22 -22.72
C TRP A 6 -15.81 0.70 -23.51
N LEU A 7 -16.83 0.18 -22.82
CA LEU A 7 -18.08 -0.29 -23.43
C LEU A 7 -18.90 0.85 -24.06
N MET A 8 -18.78 2.08 -23.52
CA MET A 8 -19.38 3.27 -24.12
C MET A 8 -18.74 3.66 -25.47
N VAL A 9 -17.56 3.13 -25.77
CA VAL A 9 -16.70 3.58 -26.86
C VAL A 9 -16.50 2.46 -27.91
N ASN A 10 -16.58 1.19 -27.49
CA ASN A 10 -16.70 0.03 -28.36
C ASN A 10 -17.67 -0.99 -27.72
N ASP A 11 -18.83 -1.19 -28.36
CA ASP A 11 -19.90 -2.07 -27.92
C ASP A 11 -19.63 -3.57 -28.19
N GLN A 12 -18.59 -3.88 -28.96
CA GLN A 12 -18.13 -5.24 -29.24
C GLN A 12 -17.26 -5.82 -28.13
N LEU A 13 -16.88 -5.03 -27.12
CA LEU A 13 -16.09 -5.52 -26.00
C LEU A 13 -16.94 -6.36 -25.05
N GLU A 14 -16.41 -7.51 -24.67
CA GLU A 14 -16.96 -8.30 -23.58
C GLU A 14 -16.58 -7.72 -22.21
N GLN A 15 -17.31 -8.13 -21.17
CA GLN A 15 -16.99 -7.75 -19.81
C GLN A 15 -15.73 -8.46 -19.30
N GLU A 16 -14.80 -7.71 -18.71
CA GLU A 16 -13.65 -8.29 -18.01
C GLU A 16 -14.08 -9.17 -16.82
N LYS A 17 -13.51 -10.37 -16.73
CA LYS A 17 -13.85 -11.40 -15.73
C LYS A 17 -12.70 -11.65 -14.77
N ALA A 18 -13.02 -12.00 -13.53
CA ALA A 18 -12.04 -12.39 -12.53
C ALA A 18 -12.58 -13.51 -11.63
N ASP A 19 -11.83 -14.62 -11.52
CA ASP A 19 -12.12 -15.71 -10.61
C ASP A 19 -11.25 -15.54 -9.36
N HIS A 20 -11.85 -15.56 -8.17
CA HIS A 20 -11.16 -15.34 -6.91
C HIS A 20 -11.24 -16.59 -6.02
N TYR A 21 -10.08 -17.12 -5.65
CA TYR A 21 -9.93 -18.23 -4.70
C TYR A 21 -9.21 -17.68 -3.47
N ILE A 22 -9.84 -17.78 -2.29
CA ILE A 22 -9.33 -17.23 -1.04
C ILE A 22 -9.47 -18.29 0.04
N LEU A 23 -8.40 -18.55 0.78
CA LEU A 23 -8.37 -19.39 1.96
C LEU A 23 -7.89 -18.56 3.15
N ASN A 24 -8.69 -18.50 4.21
CA ASN A 24 -8.40 -17.71 5.40
C ASN A 24 -8.45 -18.60 6.65
N TYR A 25 -7.53 -18.37 7.58
CA TYR A 25 -7.55 -18.96 8.91
C TYR A 25 -7.23 -17.91 9.97
N GLN A 26 -8.03 -17.84 11.02
CA GLN A 26 -7.88 -16.88 12.11
C GLN A 26 -8.10 -17.51 13.47
N ILE A 27 -7.20 -17.21 14.41
CA ILE A 27 -7.34 -17.56 15.83
C ILE A 27 -7.33 -16.26 16.64
N ASN A 28 -8.31 -16.11 17.53
CA ASN A 28 -8.36 -15.07 18.54
C ASN A 28 -8.42 -15.72 19.92
N GLN A 29 -7.34 -15.64 20.69
CA GLN A 29 -7.29 -16.19 22.04
C GLN A 29 -6.43 -15.31 22.94
N GLN A 30 -6.90 -15.06 24.18
CA GLN A 30 -6.13 -14.36 25.22
C GLN A 30 -5.52 -13.02 24.76
N ASN A 31 -6.31 -12.17 24.07
CA ASN A 31 -5.86 -10.90 23.50
C ASN A 31 -4.70 -11.03 22.50
N ARG A 32 -4.59 -12.19 21.86
CA ARG A 32 -3.70 -12.44 20.73
C ARG A 32 -4.53 -12.82 19.52
N THR A 33 -4.15 -12.28 18.37
CA THR A 33 -4.78 -12.54 17.09
C THR A 33 -3.73 -13.04 16.12
N PHE A 34 -3.94 -14.23 15.58
CA PHE A 34 -3.21 -14.72 14.42
C PHE A 34 -4.18 -14.83 13.25
N ARG A 35 -3.82 -14.28 12.09
CA ARG A 35 -4.55 -14.44 10.84
C ARG A 35 -3.57 -14.77 9.72
N ILE A 36 -3.92 -15.75 8.92
CA ILE A 36 -3.25 -16.04 7.65
C ILE A 36 -4.30 -16.13 6.55
N GLU A 37 -4.01 -15.53 5.40
CA GLU A 37 -4.85 -15.58 4.22
C GLU A 37 -3.98 -15.91 3.01
N ALA A 38 -4.39 -16.86 2.20
CA ALA A 38 -3.80 -17.13 0.89
C ALA A 38 -4.83 -16.85 -0.18
N TYR A 39 -4.41 -16.24 -1.28
CA TYR A 39 -5.31 -15.89 -2.38
C TYR A 39 -4.70 -16.20 -3.74
N TYR A 40 -5.57 -16.55 -4.67
CA TYR A 40 -5.27 -16.68 -6.10
C TYR A 40 -6.42 -16.04 -6.88
N LYS A 41 -6.10 -15.06 -7.72
CA LYS A 41 -7.04 -14.37 -8.60
C LYS A 41 -6.60 -14.61 -10.04
N LYS A 42 -7.51 -15.08 -10.88
CA LYS A 42 -7.29 -15.25 -12.32
C LYS A 42 -8.12 -14.23 -13.06
N TYR A 43 -7.46 -13.40 -13.87
CA TYR A 43 -8.10 -12.39 -14.71
C TYR A 43 -8.21 -12.91 -16.14
N ARG A 44 -9.36 -12.70 -16.77
CA ARG A 44 -9.66 -13.11 -18.14
C ARG A 44 -10.44 -12.00 -18.84
N ASP A 45 -10.38 -12.04 -20.16
CA ASP A 45 -11.12 -11.13 -21.04
C ASP A 45 -10.77 -9.66 -20.76
N LEU A 46 -9.52 -9.40 -20.36
CA LEU A 46 -9.03 -8.05 -20.08
C LEU A 46 -8.93 -7.25 -21.39
N VAL A 47 -9.29 -5.97 -21.34
CA VAL A 47 -9.20 -5.09 -22.50
C VAL A 47 -7.75 -4.92 -22.93
N LYS A 48 -7.48 -5.08 -24.23
CA LYS A 48 -6.18 -4.96 -24.89
C LYS A 48 -6.28 -4.06 -26.10
N PHE A 49 -5.24 -3.27 -26.33
CA PHE A 49 -5.05 -2.48 -27.55
C PHE A 49 -3.56 -2.27 -27.81
N GLN A 50 -3.20 -1.95 -29.05
CA GLN A 50 -1.80 -1.67 -29.40
C GLN A 50 -1.42 -0.26 -28.97
N THR A 51 -0.14 -0.08 -28.60
CA THR A 51 0.44 1.24 -28.34
C THR A 51 0.25 2.14 -29.56
N GLY A 52 -0.36 3.32 -29.36
CA GLY A 52 -0.71 4.25 -30.45
C GLY A 52 -2.15 4.13 -30.97
N SER A 53 -2.84 3.03 -30.69
CA SER A 53 -4.27 2.84 -31.03
C SER A 53 -5.22 3.23 -29.89
N VAL A 54 -4.73 3.96 -28.87
CA VAL A 54 -5.51 4.39 -27.70
C VAL A 54 -6.74 5.21 -28.10
N TYR A 55 -6.70 5.93 -29.23
CA TYR A 55 -7.84 6.70 -29.74
C TYR A 55 -8.61 6.00 -30.87
N GLN A 56 -8.37 4.70 -31.07
CA GLN A 56 -9.03 3.87 -32.09
C GLN A 56 -9.82 2.74 -31.42
N PRO A 57 -11.05 3.03 -30.96
CA PRO A 57 -11.87 2.08 -30.19
C PRO A 57 -12.07 0.74 -30.88
N VAL A 58 -12.17 0.75 -32.21
CA VAL A 58 -12.36 -0.45 -33.05
C VAL A 58 -11.18 -1.42 -32.99
N ALA A 59 -9.99 -0.97 -32.55
CA ALA A 59 -8.79 -1.79 -32.42
C ALA A 59 -8.69 -2.47 -31.04
N TYR A 60 -9.70 -2.33 -30.18
CA TYR A 60 -9.71 -2.94 -28.85
C TYR A 60 -10.19 -4.38 -28.92
N SER A 61 -9.59 -5.25 -28.11
CA SER A 61 -9.97 -6.65 -27.96
C SER A 61 -10.07 -7.03 -26.48
N ASN A 62 -10.65 -8.19 -26.18
CA ASN A 62 -10.63 -8.81 -24.84
C ASN A 62 -9.58 -9.93 -24.73
N SER A 63 -8.44 -9.79 -25.40
CA SER A 63 -7.43 -10.85 -25.43
C SER A 63 -6.50 -10.87 -24.21
N GLY A 64 -6.64 -9.93 -23.28
CA GLY A 64 -5.75 -9.81 -22.14
C GLY A 64 -6.11 -10.75 -21.00
N ASP A 65 -5.09 -11.16 -20.25
CA ASP A 65 -5.23 -12.06 -19.12
C ASP A 65 -4.24 -11.70 -18.01
N GLY A 66 -4.36 -12.37 -16.87
CA GLY A 66 -3.36 -12.22 -15.82
C GLY A 66 -3.71 -12.95 -14.55
N TYR A 67 -2.87 -12.76 -13.54
CA TYR A 67 -3.11 -13.30 -12.22
C TYR A 67 -2.62 -12.37 -11.11
N ALA A 68 -3.15 -12.59 -9.91
CA ALA A 68 -2.59 -12.08 -8.68
C ALA A 68 -2.67 -13.18 -7.62
N ARG A 69 -1.54 -13.57 -7.07
CA ARG A 69 -1.44 -14.62 -6.06
C ARG A 69 -0.53 -14.19 -4.94
N GLY A 70 -0.80 -14.68 -3.75
CA GLY A 70 -0.07 -14.21 -2.60
C GLY A 70 -0.62 -14.74 -1.29
N PHE A 71 -0.04 -14.25 -0.22
CA PHE A 71 -0.52 -14.52 1.12
C PHE A 71 -0.25 -13.35 2.04
N ASP A 72 -1.09 -13.24 3.07
CA ASP A 72 -1.03 -12.24 4.11
C ASP A 72 -0.94 -12.93 5.48
N ILE A 73 -0.03 -12.47 6.32
CA ILE A 73 0.13 -12.92 7.70
C ILE A 73 -0.05 -11.71 8.61
N PHE A 74 -0.86 -11.87 9.64
CA PHE A 74 -1.08 -10.87 10.67
C PHE A 74 -0.96 -11.53 12.04
N TRP A 75 -0.15 -10.93 12.90
CA TRP A 75 0.00 -11.31 14.30
C TRP A 75 -0.16 -10.07 15.16
N ARG A 76 -1.03 -10.11 16.17
CA ARG A 76 -1.15 -9.10 17.21
C ARG A 76 -1.09 -9.75 18.57
N ASP A 77 -0.40 -9.11 19.49
CA ASP A 77 -0.28 -9.55 20.87
C ASP A 77 -0.32 -8.35 21.81
N ASN A 78 -1.38 -8.34 22.62
CA ASN A 78 -1.61 -7.35 23.68
C ASN A 78 -1.74 -8.07 25.03
N ARG A 79 -0.90 -9.09 25.26
CA ARG A 79 -0.92 -9.83 26.52
C ARG A 79 0.46 -10.22 27.04
N SER A 80 1.39 -10.61 26.17
CA SER A 80 2.68 -11.17 26.60
C SER A 80 3.53 -10.20 27.39
N LEU A 81 3.41 -8.91 27.10
CA LEU A 81 4.20 -7.85 27.71
C LEU A 81 3.25 -6.83 28.35
N PRO A 82 3.37 -6.56 29.66
CA PRO A 82 2.50 -5.60 30.34
C PRO A 82 2.58 -4.21 29.71
N GLY A 83 1.42 -3.61 29.43
CA GLY A 83 1.34 -2.27 28.84
C GLY A 83 1.72 -2.20 27.36
N VAL A 84 2.10 -3.31 26.72
CA VAL A 84 2.52 -3.35 25.33
C VAL A 84 1.45 -3.99 24.44
N ASP A 85 1.15 -3.32 23.33
CA ASP A 85 0.35 -3.83 22.23
C ASP A 85 1.17 -3.71 20.95
N TYR A 86 1.52 -4.85 20.35
CA TYR A 86 2.25 -4.85 19.09
C TYR A 86 1.57 -5.75 18.07
N TRP A 87 1.76 -5.41 16.81
CA TRP A 87 1.35 -6.26 15.71
C TRP A 87 2.33 -6.20 14.54
N ILE A 88 2.38 -7.31 13.84
CA ILE A 88 3.22 -7.53 12.67
C ILE A 88 2.30 -7.97 11.54
N SER A 89 2.42 -7.30 10.41
CA SER A 89 1.69 -7.61 9.18
C SER A 89 2.68 -7.82 8.06
N TYR A 90 2.57 -8.93 7.34
CA TYR A 90 3.38 -9.22 6.18
C TYR A 90 2.50 -9.67 5.02
N SER A 91 2.76 -9.11 3.83
CA SER A 91 2.04 -9.43 2.60
C SER A 91 3.02 -9.77 1.49
N TYR A 92 2.82 -10.92 0.87
CA TYR A 92 3.48 -11.33 -0.36
C TYR A 92 2.50 -11.25 -1.53
N LEU A 93 2.89 -10.59 -2.62
CA LEU A 93 2.11 -10.45 -3.84
C LEU A 93 2.96 -10.75 -5.07
N ASP A 94 2.53 -11.75 -5.84
CA ASP A 94 3.02 -12.03 -7.18
C ASP A 94 1.87 -11.80 -8.17
N THR A 95 2.01 -10.78 -9.00
CA THR A 95 0.99 -10.41 -9.98
C THR A 95 1.61 -10.02 -11.31
N ARG A 96 0.98 -10.49 -12.39
CA ARG A 96 1.27 -10.08 -13.75
C ARG A 96 -0.05 -9.97 -14.50
N ARG A 97 -0.15 -8.98 -15.38
CA ARG A 97 -1.29 -8.81 -16.27
C ARG A 97 -0.78 -8.39 -17.63
N ASP A 98 -1.35 -8.98 -18.67
CA ASP A 98 -1.35 -8.43 -20.01
C ASP A 98 -2.63 -7.62 -20.18
N TYR A 99 -2.50 -6.29 -20.10
CA TYR A 99 -3.63 -5.38 -19.99
C TYR A 99 -3.37 -4.10 -20.78
N GLN A 100 -4.40 -3.57 -21.43
CA GLN A 100 -4.35 -2.33 -22.21
C GLN A 100 -3.23 -2.38 -23.26
N ASP A 101 -2.41 -1.33 -23.31
CA ASP A 101 -1.27 -1.13 -24.19
C ASP A 101 0.02 -1.81 -23.72
N PHE A 102 -0.05 -2.70 -22.72
CA PHE A 102 1.14 -3.43 -22.30
C PHE A 102 1.65 -4.29 -23.48
N PRO A 103 2.92 -4.18 -23.88
CA PRO A 103 3.44 -5.01 -24.98
C PRO A 103 3.52 -6.49 -24.59
N GLN A 104 3.58 -6.79 -23.28
CA GLN A 104 3.66 -8.12 -22.72
C GLN A 104 3.13 -8.15 -21.28
N ALA A 105 2.84 -9.34 -20.76
CA ALA A 105 2.42 -9.52 -19.38
C ALA A 105 3.46 -9.00 -18.37
N ALA A 106 3.08 -7.99 -17.58
CA ALA A 106 3.98 -7.33 -16.64
C ALA A 106 3.34 -7.12 -15.26
N SER A 107 4.19 -6.96 -14.25
CA SER A 107 3.74 -6.55 -12.91
C SER A 107 3.37 -5.06 -12.94
N PRO A 108 2.18 -4.64 -12.49
CA PRO A 108 1.78 -3.23 -12.53
C PRO A 108 2.67 -2.32 -11.67
N ALA A 109 2.79 -1.05 -12.05
CA ALA A 109 3.70 -0.09 -11.41
C ALA A 109 3.39 0.21 -9.92
N PHE A 110 2.17 -0.09 -9.47
CA PHE A 110 1.76 0.08 -8.08
C PHE A 110 2.05 -1.15 -7.21
N ALA A 111 2.43 -2.29 -7.78
CA ALA A 111 2.56 -3.56 -7.07
C ALA A 111 3.97 -3.75 -6.46
N SER A 112 4.05 -3.78 -5.13
CA SER A 112 5.22 -4.25 -4.38
C SER A 112 5.06 -5.73 -4.01
N ARG A 113 6.12 -6.53 -4.21
CA ARG A 113 6.11 -7.97 -3.94
C ARG A 113 6.09 -8.32 -2.46
N HIS A 114 6.85 -7.61 -1.65
CA HIS A 114 6.95 -7.82 -0.21
C HIS A 114 6.58 -6.55 0.50
N ASN A 115 5.67 -6.64 1.46
CA ASN A 115 5.29 -5.55 2.34
C ASN A 115 5.32 -6.05 3.78
N LEU A 116 5.97 -5.31 4.67
CA LEU A 116 6.07 -5.60 6.10
C LEU A 116 5.70 -4.33 6.87
N SER A 117 4.86 -4.48 7.88
CA SER A 117 4.52 -3.43 8.84
C SER A 117 4.62 -4.00 10.24
N ILE A 118 5.40 -3.33 11.08
CA ILE A 118 5.55 -3.65 12.50
C ILE A 118 5.09 -2.42 13.26
N VAL A 119 4.07 -2.57 14.10
CA VAL A 119 3.60 -1.52 14.98
C VAL A 119 3.82 -1.96 16.41
N TYR A 120 4.36 -1.06 17.21
CA TYR A 120 4.60 -1.25 18.63
C TYR A 120 3.99 -0.07 19.37
N LYS A 121 3.17 -0.34 20.37
CA LYS A 121 2.62 0.65 21.30
C LYS A 121 2.94 0.19 22.72
N HIS A 122 3.34 1.13 23.57
CA HIS A 122 3.59 0.86 24.97
C HIS A 122 3.04 1.99 25.82
N PHE A 123 2.04 1.66 26.63
CA PHE A 123 1.52 2.54 27.67
C PHE A 123 2.31 2.36 28.97
N ILE A 124 2.91 3.45 29.43
CA ILE A 124 3.72 3.50 30.65
C ILE A 124 2.88 4.24 31.72
N PRO A 125 2.30 3.51 32.70
CA PRO A 125 1.38 4.10 33.68
C PRO A 125 2.03 5.20 34.53
N ASP A 126 3.28 5.04 34.92
CA ASP A 126 4.00 5.95 35.83
C ASP A 126 4.10 7.38 35.29
N ILE A 127 4.27 7.51 33.97
CA ILE A 127 4.33 8.81 33.27
C ILE A 127 3.04 9.12 32.51
N LYS A 128 2.00 8.28 32.68
CA LYS A 128 0.71 8.37 31.99
C LYS A 128 0.84 8.63 30.48
N SER A 129 1.81 7.98 29.84
CA SER A 129 2.16 8.24 28.44
C SER A 129 2.14 6.95 27.63
N GLN A 130 1.71 7.04 26.38
CA GLN A 130 1.83 5.99 25.39
C GLN A 130 2.87 6.38 24.36
N VAL A 131 3.90 5.55 24.20
CA VAL A 131 4.85 5.66 23.08
C VAL A 131 4.46 4.68 21.99
N GLY A 132 4.60 5.09 20.74
CA GLY A 132 4.29 4.26 19.59
C GLY A 132 5.37 4.36 18.51
N PHE A 133 5.71 3.23 17.90
CA PHE A 133 6.61 3.14 16.77
C PHE A 133 5.97 2.29 15.68
N THR A 134 6.10 2.75 14.44
CA THR A 134 5.68 2.00 13.25
C THR A 134 6.86 1.90 12.31
N TYR A 135 7.28 0.68 12.01
CA TYR A 135 8.26 0.39 10.98
C TYR A 135 7.56 -0.22 9.78
N THR A 136 7.74 0.37 8.60
CA THR A 136 7.17 -0.12 7.35
C THR A 136 8.27 -0.36 6.32
N TYR A 137 8.24 -1.53 5.70
CA TYR A 137 9.12 -1.92 4.61
C TYR A 137 8.28 -2.35 3.40
N ALA A 138 8.66 -1.88 2.21
CA ALA A 138 8.14 -2.42 0.96
C ALA A 138 9.26 -2.63 -0.06
N SER A 139 9.22 -3.77 -0.75
CA SER A 139 10.11 -4.03 -1.88
C SER A 139 9.88 -3.04 -3.02
N GLY A 140 10.91 -2.80 -3.82
CA GLY A 140 10.83 -1.95 -5.01
C GLY A 140 9.69 -2.31 -5.96
N ARG A 141 8.96 -1.29 -6.40
CA ARG A 141 7.88 -1.40 -7.39
C ARG A 141 8.48 -1.40 -8.79
N PRO A 142 7.93 -2.16 -9.73
CA PRO A 142 8.37 -2.09 -11.12
C PRO A 142 7.99 -0.73 -11.71
N TYR A 143 8.79 -0.19 -12.61
CA TYR A 143 8.44 0.99 -13.40
C TYR A 143 8.93 0.80 -14.83
N ASN A 144 8.27 1.45 -15.78
CA ASN A 144 8.70 1.45 -17.17
C ASN A 144 9.65 2.61 -17.42
N ASP A 145 10.85 2.33 -17.91
CA ASP A 145 11.77 3.33 -18.42
C ASP A 145 11.71 3.30 -19.96
N PRO A 146 11.20 4.34 -20.64
CA PRO A 146 11.19 4.42 -22.10
C PRO A 146 12.59 4.39 -22.73
N ASN A 147 13.64 4.61 -21.95
CA ASN A 147 15.04 4.53 -22.39
C ASN A 147 15.61 3.10 -22.29
N GLU A 148 14.90 2.17 -21.63
CA GLU A 148 15.27 0.76 -21.57
C GLU A 148 14.48 -0.05 -22.60
N GLU A 149 15.11 -1.06 -23.20
CA GLU A 149 14.44 -1.94 -24.17
C GLU A 149 13.35 -2.83 -23.54
N SER A 150 13.46 -3.11 -22.24
CA SER A 150 12.60 -4.06 -21.55
C SER A 150 11.49 -3.38 -20.77
N PHE A 151 10.24 -3.68 -21.15
CA PHE A 151 9.06 -3.13 -20.51
C PHE A 151 8.97 -3.53 -19.03
N MET A 152 8.83 -2.52 -18.16
CA MET A 152 8.68 -2.69 -16.69
C MET A 152 9.84 -3.43 -16.01
N ALA A 153 11.06 -3.32 -16.55
CA ALA A 153 12.25 -3.96 -15.99
C ALA A 153 12.83 -3.22 -14.77
N GLY A 154 12.79 -1.88 -14.80
CA GLY A 154 13.27 -1.03 -13.72
C GLY A 154 12.53 -1.26 -12.40
N ARG A 155 13.24 -1.13 -11.26
CA ARG A 155 12.66 -1.21 -9.91
C ARG A 155 13.02 -0.01 -9.07
N THR A 156 12.03 0.56 -8.39
CA THR A 156 12.28 1.63 -7.42
C THR A 156 13.16 1.11 -6.27
N PRO A 157 13.92 1.98 -5.58
CA PRO A 157 14.55 1.62 -4.32
C PRO A 157 13.51 1.09 -3.32
N VAL A 158 13.99 0.30 -2.36
CA VAL A 158 13.15 -0.21 -1.27
C VAL A 158 12.58 0.94 -0.45
N TYR A 159 11.29 0.84 -0.12
CA TYR A 159 10.64 1.76 0.81
C TYR A 159 10.92 1.31 2.23
N MET A 160 11.39 2.23 3.07
CA MET A 160 11.62 2.01 4.49
C MET A 160 11.22 3.26 5.25
N ASP A 161 10.24 3.13 6.14
CA ASP A 161 9.77 4.22 6.99
C ASP A 161 9.81 3.78 8.46
N LEU A 162 10.31 4.67 9.32
CA LEU A 162 10.20 4.54 10.75
C LEU A 162 9.49 5.79 11.27
N SER A 163 8.25 5.62 11.68
CA SER A 163 7.41 6.68 12.24
C SER A 163 7.26 6.46 13.76
N GLY A 164 7.11 7.56 14.49
CA GLY A 164 6.95 7.52 15.95
C GLY A 164 5.83 8.44 16.42
N ASN A 165 5.26 8.11 17.57
CA ASN A 165 4.28 8.94 18.26
C ASN A 165 4.44 8.85 19.78
N LEU A 166 3.97 9.90 20.45
CA LEU A 166 3.91 10.05 21.89
C LEU A 166 2.56 10.67 22.24
N SER A 167 1.76 9.95 23.02
CA SER A 167 0.51 10.46 23.58
C SER A 167 0.68 10.60 25.09
N TYR A 168 0.38 11.78 25.64
CA TYR A 168 0.41 12.06 27.07
C TYR A 168 -1.01 12.26 27.62
N LEU A 169 -1.37 11.52 28.66
CA LEU A 169 -2.61 11.71 29.41
C LEU A 169 -2.45 12.83 30.44
N MET A 170 -2.83 14.05 30.07
CA MET A 170 -2.80 15.16 31.01
C MET A 170 -3.89 15.03 32.09
N ARG A 171 -5.11 14.67 31.66
CA ARG A 171 -6.27 14.37 32.51
C ARG A 171 -7.05 13.22 31.87
N GLN A 172 -7.96 12.58 32.61
CA GLN A 172 -8.78 11.47 32.08
C GLN A 172 -9.53 11.81 30.79
N ASN A 173 -9.78 13.11 30.54
CA ASN A 173 -10.48 13.64 29.39
C ASN A 173 -9.60 14.47 28.43
N ILE A 174 -8.29 14.62 28.68
CA ILE A 174 -7.38 15.44 27.86
C ILE A 174 -6.14 14.63 27.50
N ILE A 175 -5.93 14.42 26.22
CA ILE A 175 -4.77 13.72 25.65
C ILE A 175 -4.01 14.68 24.74
N VAL A 176 -2.71 14.83 24.98
CA VAL A 176 -1.82 15.56 24.06
C VAL A 176 -1.09 14.53 23.22
N HIS A 177 -1.16 14.63 21.90
CA HIS A 177 -0.58 13.69 20.96
C HIS A 177 0.43 14.38 20.05
N LEU A 178 1.64 13.86 20.03
CA LEU A 178 2.70 14.24 19.11
C LEU A 178 3.01 13.05 18.21
N SER A 179 3.05 13.25 16.91
CA SER A 179 3.53 12.23 15.98
C SER A 179 4.45 12.82 14.92
N ALA A 180 5.35 11.96 14.44
CA ALA A 180 6.37 12.30 13.47
C ALA A 180 6.53 11.14 12.49
N THR A 181 6.33 11.41 11.21
CA THR A 181 6.58 10.43 10.16
C THR A 181 8.04 10.46 9.69
N ASN A 182 8.55 9.31 9.24
CA ASN A 182 9.89 9.18 8.67
C ASN A 182 10.99 9.81 9.54
N LEU A 183 11.08 9.38 10.79
CA LEU A 183 12.09 9.84 11.76
C LEU A 183 13.51 9.76 11.18
N LEU A 184 13.80 8.74 10.37
CA LEU A 184 15.10 8.56 9.73
C LEU A 184 15.35 9.50 8.54
N GLY A 185 14.33 10.22 8.06
CA GLY A 185 14.46 11.20 6.98
C GLY A 185 14.83 10.59 5.63
N ARG A 186 14.43 9.32 5.38
CA ARG A 186 14.74 8.62 4.14
C ARG A 186 14.00 9.25 2.97
N ASN A 187 14.63 9.26 1.80
CA ASN A 187 13.96 9.70 0.58
C ASN A 187 13.17 8.53 -0.01
N HIS A 188 11.85 8.61 0.07
CA HIS A 188 10.98 7.63 -0.56
C HIS A 188 10.75 8.01 -2.03
N LEU A 189 10.80 7.01 -2.90
CA LEU A 189 10.58 7.16 -4.33
C LEU A 189 9.48 6.18 -4.74
N PHE A 190 8.40 6.70 -5.30
CA PHE A 190 7.20 5.92 -5.64
C PHE A 190 7.14 5.48 -7.10
N GLY A 191 8.01 6.04 -7.94
CA GLY A 191 8.12 5.74 -9.36
C GLY A 191 8.89 6.85 -10.09
N TYR A 192 8.94 6.73 -11.41
CA TYR A 192 9.48 7.74 -12.32
C TYR A 192 8.42 8.12 -13.34
N GLU A 193 8.37 9.39 -13.67
CA GLU A 193 7.54 9.95 -14.72
C GLU A 193 8.46 10.48 -15.82
N TYR A 194 8.32 9.94 -17.02
CA TYR A 194 9.15 10.31 -18.16
C TYR A 194 8.40 11.27 -19.08
N ALA A 195 9.12 12.18 -19.72
CA ALA A 195 8.52 13.05 -20.73
C ALA A 195 8.01 12.24 -21.93
N ALA A 196 6.98 12.77 -22.59
CA ALA A 196 6.42 12.16 -23.81
C ALA A 196 7.31 12.37 -25.05
N VAL A 197 8.24 13.32 -25.00
CA VAL A 197 9.12 13.68 -26.12
C VAL A 197 10.57 13.49 -25.67
N ALA A 198 11.37 12.85 -26.52
CA ALA A 198 12.79 12.69 -26.31
C ALA A 198 13.53 14.04 -26.40
N ASP A 199 14.62 14.18 -25.65
CA ASP A 199 15.53 15.29 -25.74
C ASP A 199 16.40 15.23 -27.02
N GLN A 200 17.29 16.20 -27.18
CA GLN A 200 18.19 16.28 -28.34
C GLN A 200 19.13 15.06 -28.50
N ASN A 201 19.30 14.27 -27.43
CA ASN A 201 20.12 13.06 -27.41
C ASN A 201 19.28 11.78 -27.60
N GLY A 202 17.96 11.91 -27.85
CA GLY A 202 17.07 10.76 -27.98
C GLY A 202 16.68 10.13 -26.63
N LEU A 203 17.00 10.78 -25.50
CA LEU A 203 16.64 10.30 -24.17
C LEU A 203 15.35 10.95 -23.70
N PHE A 204 14.48 10.16 -23.07
CA PHE A 204 13.28 10.66 -22.41
C PHE A 204 13.66 11.11 -21.00
N PRO A 205 13.65 12.43 -20.69
CA PRO A 205 14.00 12.91 -19.36
C PRO A 205 12.98 12.44 -18.33
N GLY A 206 13.47 11.84 -17.24
CA GLY A 206 12.67 11.28 -16.15
C GLY A 206 12.69 12.15 -14.90
N ARG A 207 11.53 12.27 -14.24
CA ARG A 207 11.37 12.87 -12.91
C ARG A 207 10.96 11.80 -11.89
N ALA A 208 11.67 11.73 -10.78
CA ALA A 208 11.30 10.88 -9.66
C ALA A 208 10.02 11.39 -8.96
N ILE A 209 9.03 10.51 -8.79
CA ILE A 209 7.84 10.77 -7.99
C ILE A 209 8.20 10.59 -6.52
N ARG A 210 8.15 11.67 -5.75
CA ARG A 210 8.55 11.74 -4.34
C ARG A 210 7.44 12.39 -3.51
N PRO A 211 7.32 12.07 -2.22
CA PRO A 211 6.41 12.79 -1.34
C PRO A 211 6.82 14.27 -1.25
N ALA A 212 5.83 15.16 -1.07
CA ALA A 212 6.05 16.61 -1.01
C ALA A 212 6.96 17.02 0.16
N ALA A 213 6.90 16.30 1.28
CA ALA A 213 7.75 16.48 2.44
C ALA A 213 8.38 15.15 2.86
N LYS A 214 9.63 15.21 3.34
CA LYS A 214 10.31 14.00 3.88
C LYS A 214 9.72 13.58 5.22
N ARG A 215 9.27 14.53 6.03
CA ARG A 215 8.76 14.32 7.38
C ARG A 215 7.51 15.16 7.56
N PHE A 216 6.56 14.61 8.31
CA PHE A 216 5.38 15.33 8.76
C PHE A 216 5.32 15.25 10.28
N LEU A 217 5.20 16.41 10.91
CA LEU A 217 5.03 16.56 12.35
C LEU A 217 3.59 16.95 12.63
N PHE A 218 2.96 16.27 13.56
CA PHE A 218 1.60 16.56 13.99
C PHE A 218 1.56 16.67 15.51
N LEU A 219 0.99 17.77 15.99
CA LEU A 219 0.68 17.99 17.40
C LEU A 219 -0.83 18.26 17.51
N GLY A 220 -1.52 17.41 18.26
CA GLY A 220 -2.95 17.53 18.49
C GLY A 220 -3.28 17.42 19.98
N VAL A 221 -4.36 18.09 20.39
CA VAL A 221 -4.95 17.93 21.72
C VAL A 221 -6.35 17.38 21.56
N PHE A 222 -6.62 16.23 22.16
CA PHE A 222 -7.92 15.59 22.15
C PHE A 222 -8.60 15.82 23.49
N ILE A 223 -9.80 16.40 23.45
CA ILE A 223 -10.61 16.70 24.64
C ILE A 223 -11.93 15.94 24.51
N THR A 224 -12.21 15.05 25.46
CA THR A 224 -13.47 14.29 25.48
C THR A 224 -14.43 14.93 26.48
N PHE A 225 -15.59 15.38 26.02
CA PHE A 225 -16.66 15.87 26.88
C PHE A 225 -17.68 14.76 27.11
N SER A 226 -17.79 14.27 28.34
CA SER A 226 -18.76 13.26 28.75
C SER A 226 -19.51 13.75 29.99
N ARG A 227 -20.83 13.51 30.06
CA ARG A 227 -21.63 13.74 31.28
C ARG A 227 -21.19 12.82 32.43
N GLU A 228 -20.55 11.69 32.12
CA GLU A 228 -19.95 10.76 33.06
C GLU A 228 -18.43 10.74 32.84
N ALA A 229 -17.68 11.44 33.70
CA ALA A 229 -16.25 11.71 33.55
C ALA A 229 -15.31 10.50 33.76
N VAL A 230 -15.73 9.27 33.44
CA VAL A 230 -15.04 8.03 33.88
C VAL A 230 -14.44 7.19 32.74
N LEU A 231 -14.74 7.47 31.47
CA LEU A 231 -14.22 6.65 30.36
C LEU A 231 -12.85 7.13 29.87
N ASN A 232 -11.80 6.47 30.36
CA ASN A 232 -10.42 6.61 29.86
C ASN A 232 -10.31 5.97 28.46
N GLN A 233 -10.13 6.79 27.41
CA GLN A 233 -10.10 6.34 26.00
C GLN A 233 -8.70 6.03 25.46
N LEU A 234 -7.65 6.20 26.26
CA LEU A 234 -6.29 5.86 25.82
C LEU A 234 -6.06 4.41 25.37
N PRO A 235 -6.70 3.39 25.97
CA PRO A 235 -6.53 2.01 25.51
C PRO A 235 -7.03 1.78 24.07
N ASN A 236 -7.82 2.71 23.53
CA ASN A 236 -8.46 2.60 22.21
C ASN A 236 -7.80 3.48 21.13
N LEU A 237 -6.71 4.20 21.45
CA LEU A 237 -5.95 5.06 20.53
C LEU A 237 -4.73 4.37 19.92
#